data_AF-A0A6H2F5P6-F1
#
_entry.id   AF-A0A6H2F5P6-F1
#
_cell.length_a   1.000
_cell.length_b   1.000
_cell.length_c   1.000
_cell.angle_alpha   90.00
_cell.angle_beta   90.00
_cell.angle_gamma   90.00
#
_symmetry.space_group_name_H-M   'P 1'
#
loop_
_entity.id
_entity.type
_entity.pdbx_description
1 polymer ?
#
loop_
_entity_poly.entity_id
_entity_poly.type
_entity_poly.pdbx_seq_one_letter_code
_entity_poly.pdbx_strand_id
1 'polypeptide(L)'
;MLQIKIKNKLKTIFNPVYLKIDSSNHVHNVIKSFKYHLNIIIVSDNFINQDFITRHRSIYNALTNELINDIHALSLHTYTIKEWKKL
;
A
#
# COMPACT_ATOMS: atom_id res chain seq x y z
N MET A 1 5.47 -11.55 9.18
CA MET A 1 5.28 -12.42 7.98
C MET A 1 4.44 -11.75 6.89
N LEU A 2 3.26 -11.17 7.18
CA LEU A 2 2.39 -10.53 6.16
C LEU A 2 3.02 -9.32 5.46
N GLN A 3 3.60 -8.37 6.21
CA GLN A 3 4.23 -7.17 5.62
C GLN A 3 5.34 -7.49 4.61
N ILE A 4 6.16 -8.51 4.88
CA ILE A 4 7.24 -8.94 3.98
C ILE A 4 6.65 -9.48 2.67
N LYS A 5 5.55 -10.23 2.76
CA LYS A 5 4.85 -10.81 1.62
C LYS A 5 4.26 -9.71 0.72
N ILE A 6 3.59 -8.72 1.33
CA ILE A 6 3.10 -7.51 0.68
C ILE A 6 4.26 -6.76 0.02
N LYS A 7 5.35 -6.54 0.76
CA LYS A 7 6.55 -5.84 0.27
C LYS A 7 7.12 -6.50 -0.99
N ASN A 8 7.32 -7.81 -0.94
CA ASN A 8 7.89 -8.55 -2.07
C ASN A 8 6.96 -8.53 -3.27
N LYS A 9 5.65 -8.74 -3.06
CA LYS A 9 4.67 -8.71 -4.15
C LYS A 9 4.61 -7.35 -4.86
N LEU A 10 4.57 -6.27 -4.08
CA LEU A 10 4.59 -4.91 -4.62
C LEU A 10 5.91 -4.60 -5.32
N LYS A 11 7.05 -5.09 -4.78
CA LYS A 11 8.34 -4.97 -5.46
C LYS A 11 8.33 -5.66 -6.81
N THR A 12 7.84 -6.89 -6.89
CA THR A 12 7.82 -7.66 -8.14
C THR A 12 6.89 -7.06 -9.19
N ILE A 13 5.72 -6.54 -8.79
CA ILE A 13 4.71 -6.03 -9.74
C ILE A 13 5.04 -4.61 -10.22
N PHE A 14 5.46 -3.73 -9.31
CA PHE A 14 5.60 -2.29 -9.60
C PHE A 14 7.04 -1.83 -9.75
N ASN A 15 8.02 -2.70 -9.47
CA ASN A 15 9.45 -2.42 -9.47
C ASN A 15 9.81 -1.02 -8.92
N PRO A 16 9.33 -0.66 -7.72
CA PRO A 16 9.43 0.68 -7.19
C PRO A 16 10.86 1.02 -6.75
N VAL A 17 11.23 2.29 -6.93
CA VAL A 17 12.50 2.83 -6.44
C VAL A 17 12.46 3.00 -4.92
N TYR A 18 11.29 3.28 -4.37
CA TYR A 18 11.09 3.36 -2.92
C TYR A 18 9.79 2.67 -2.52
N LEU A 19 9.86 1.86 -1.46
CA LEU A 19 8.70 1.15 -0.91
C LEU A 19 8.80 1.11 0.62
N LYS A 20 7.82 1.72 1.27
CA LYS A 20 7.64 1.69 2.73
C LYS A 20 6.26 1.15 3.07
N ILE A 21 6.20 0.28 4.06
CA ILE A 21 4.96 -0.27 4.60
C ILE A 21 5.01 -0.08 6.10
N ASP A 22 4.11 0.74 6.62
CA ASP A 22 3.92 0.99 8.04
C ASP A 22 2.56 0.42 8.46
N SER A 23 2.50 -0.29 9.59
CA SER A 23 1.24 -0.74 10.18
C SER A 23 1.04 -0.06 11.52
N SER A 24 -0.02 0.72 11.67
CA SER A 24 -0.43 1.26 12.96
C SER A 24 -1.53 0.36 13.55
N ASN A 25 -1.23 -0.29 14.68
CA ASN A 25 -2.26 -0.91 15.50
C ASN A 25 -2.83 0.16 16.44
N HIS A 26 -3.91 0.84 16.04
CA HIS A 26 -4.72 1.59 16.98
C HIS A 26 -5.60 0.61 17.76
N VAL A 27 -5.13 0.21 18.94
CA VAL A 27 -5.93 -0.56 19.89
C VAL A 27 -6.93 0.40 20.54
N HIS A 28 -8.03 0.69 19.85
CA HIS A 28 -9.16 1.32 20.51
C HIS A 28 -9.90 0.27 21.33
N ASN A 29 -9.97 0.55 22.63
CA ASN A 29 -10.45 -0.33 23.69
C ASN A 29 -11.99 -0.56 23.66
N VAL A 30 -12.59 -0.68 22.48
CA VAL A 30 -14.05 -0.77 22.32
C VAL A 30 -14.39 -1.89 21.34
N ILE A 31 -14.67 -3.06 21.91
CA ILE A 31 -15.59 -4.11 21.43
C ILE A 31 -15.41 -4.51 19.94
N LYS A 32 -14.74 -5.66 19.73
CA LYS A 32 -14.85 -6.52 18.54
C LYS A 32 -14.62 -5.85 17.18
N SER A 33 -13.39 -5.44 16.88
CA SER A 33 -12.79 -5.68 15.55
C SER A 33 -11.33 -5.23 15.56
N PHE A 34 -10.39 -6.19 15.44
CA PHE A 34 -8.97 -5.89 15.20
C PHE A 34 -8.85 -5.30 13.79
N LYS A 35 -8.92 -3.98 13.66
CA LYS A 35 -8.82 -3.26 12.39
C LYS A 35 -7.36 -2.89 12.17
N TYR A 36 -6.66 -3.65 11.33
CA TYR A 36 -5.30 -3.30 10.92
C TYR A 36 -5.34 -2.11 9.95
N HIS A 37 -4.73 -0.99 10.32
CA HIS A 37 -4.47 0.14 9.43
C HIS A 37 -3.10 -0.05 8.78
N LEU A 38 -3.09 -0.17 7.45
CA LEU A 38 -1.85 -0.27 6.67
C LEU A 38 -1.63 1.01 5.87
N ASN A 39 -0.46 1.59 6.08
CA ASN A 39 0.03 2.73 5.31
C ASN A 39 1.13 2.24 4.37
N ILE A 40 0.94 2.40 3.07
CA ILE A 40 1.92 1.98 2.06
C ILE A 40 2.32 3.20 1.24
N ILE A 41 3.62 3.44 1.18
CA ILE A 41 4.23 4.47 0.33
C ILE A 41 4.99 3.76 -0.78
N ILE A 42 4.61 4.01 -2.04
CA ILE A 42 5.26 3.44 -3.22
C ILE A 42 5.69 4.58 -4.14
N VAL A 43 6.96 4.57 -4.52
CA VAL A 43 7.52 5.45 -5.54
C VAL A 43 7.93 4.61 -6.75
N SER A 44 7.24 4.75 -7.88
CA SER A 44 7.55 4.03 -9.11
C SER A 44 7.20 4.84 -10.35
N ASP A 45 8.00 4.69 -11.40
CA ASP A 45 7.71 5.25 -12.72
C ASP A 45 6.58 4.49 -13.45
N ASN A 46 6.19 3.31 -12.98
CA ASN A 46 5.00 2.60 -13.49
C ASN A 46 3.71 3.42 -13.33
N PHE A 47 3.72 4.42 -12.44
CA PHE A 47 2.60 5.32 -12.20
C PHE A 47 2.58 6.54 -13.13
N ILE A 48 3.61 6.72 -13.97
CA ILE A 48 3.64 7.78 -14.98
C ILE A 48 2.45 7.55 -15.95
N ASN A 49 1.73 8.63 -16.26
CA ASN A 49 0.52 8.62 -17.08
C ASN A 49 -0.64 7.78 -16.51
N GLN A 50 -0.60 7.40 -15.23
CA GLN A 50 -1.73 6.78 -14.54
C GLN A 50 -2.40 7.79 -13.60
N ASP A 51 -3.72 7.80 -13.61
CA ASP A 51 -4.51 8.56 -12.64
C ASP A 51 -4.39 7.96 -11.24
N PHE A 52 -4.56 8.80 -10.23
CA PHE A 52 -4.54 8.42 -8.81
C PHE A 52 -5.42 7.20 -8.52
N ILE A 53 -6.65 7.19 -9.04
CA ILE A 53 -7.61 6.10 -8.84
C ILE A 53 -7.09 4.80 -9.48
N THR A 54 -6.50 4.87 -10.67
CA THR A 54 -5.94 3.72 -11.40
C THR A 54 -4.74 3.12 -10.66
N ARG A 55 -3.85 3.97 -10.13
CA ARG A 55 -2.72 3.55 -9.29
C ARG A 55 -3.23 2.80 -8.06
N HIS A 56 -4.20 3.38 -7.36
CA HIS A 56 -4.80 2.78 -6.16
C HIS A 56 -5.48 1.45 -6.49
N ARG A 57 -6.32 1.39 -7.52
CA ARG A 57 -6.98 0.16 -7.96
C ARG A 57 -5.97 -0.95 -8.27
N SER A 58 -4.87 -0.62 -8.95
CA SER A 58 -3.83 -1.60 -9.30
C SER A 58 -3.17 -2.20 -8.06
N ILE A 59 -2.86 -1.37 -7.06
CA ILE A 59 -2.29 -1.83 -5.79
C ILE A 59 -3.31 -2.62 -4.99
N TYR A 60 -4.55 -2.13 -4.89
CA TYR A 60 -5.63 -2.87 -4.25
C TYR A 60 -5.77 -4.26 -4.88
N ASN A 61 -5.90 -4.37 -6.20
CA ASN A 61 -5.99 -5.64 -6.91
C ASN A 61 -4.80 -6.57 -6.63
N ALA A 62 -3.57 -6.04 -6.61
CA ALA A 62 -2.39 -6.81 -6.28
C ALA A 62 -2.44 -7.38 -4.85
N LEU A 63 -3.06 -6.65 -3.93
CA LEU A 63 -3.14 -6.98 -2.52
C LEU A 63 -4.46 -7.66 -2.12
N THR A 64 -5.51 -7.64 -2.95
CA THR A 64 -6.85 -8.16 -2.61
C THR A 64 -6.77 -9.57 -2.04
N ASN A 65 -6.01 -10.47 -2.68
CA ASN A 65 -5.85 -11.85 -2.22
C ASN A 65 -5.21 -11.98 -0.82
N GLU A 66 -4.40 -11.01 -0.39
CA GLU A 66 -3.79 -10.96 0.94
C GLU A 66 -4.61 -10.08 1.92
N LEU A 67 -5.52 -9.23 1.41
CA LEU A 67 -6.33 -8.26 2.16
C LEU A 67 -7.70 -8.82 2.59
N ILE A 68 -8.24 -9.83 1.89
CA ILE A 68 -9.63 -10.30 1.99
C ILE A 68 -10.10 -10.63 3.42
N ASN A 69 -9.21 -10.99 4.35
CA ASN A 69 -9.62 -11.38 5.71
C ASN A 69 -9.24 -10.38 6.83
N ASP A 70 -8.21 -9.54 6.66
CA ASP A 70 -7.53 -8.94 7.83
C ASP A 70 -7.48 -7.41 7.86
N ILE A 71 -7.75 -6.71 6.75
CA ILE A 71 -7.44 -5.28 6.64
C ILE A 71 -8.70 -4.46 6.38
N HIS A 72 -9.02 -3.58 7.33
CA HIS A 72 -10.26 -2.78 7.29
C HIS A 72 -10.05 -1.42 6.62
N ALA A 73 -8.82 -0.90 6.61
CA ALA A 73 -8.47 0.36 5.96
C ALA A 73 -7.01 0.34 5.46
N LEU A 74 -6.83 0.75 4.20
CA LEU A 74 -5.54 0.82 3.52
C LEU A 74 -5.31 2.25 3.01
N SER A 75 -4.29 2.91 3.54
CA SER A 75 -3.82 4.20 3.06
C SER A 75 -2.71 3.96 2.05
N LEU A 76 -2.91 4.40 0.82
CA LEU A 76 -1.95 4.30 -0.25
C LEU A 76 -1.42 5.68 -0.60
N HIS A 77 -0.12 5.82 -0.62
CA HIS A 77 0.60 6.99 -1.10
C HIS A 77 1.44 6.58 -2.30
N THR A 78 0.93 6.88 -3.50
CA THR A 78 1.59 6.52 -4.75
C THR A 78 2.19 7.73 -5.42
N TYR A 79 3.50 7.70 -5.63
CA TYR A 79 4.23 8.79 -6.28
C TYR A 79 5.04 8.27 -7.47
N THR A 80 5.18 9.11 -8.48
CA THR A 80 6.23 8.95 -9.49
C THR A 80 7.56 9.44 -8.93
N ILE A 81 8.68 9.05 -9.54
CA ILE A 81 10.00 9.56 -9.12
C ILE A 81 10.06 11.09 -9.24
N LYS A 82 9.40 11.66 -10.25
CA LYS A 82 9.32 13.11 -10.45
C LYS A 82 8.52 13.81 -9.35
N GLU A 83 7.39 13.23 -8.92
CA GLU A 83 6.58 13.75 -7.81
C GLU A 83 7.36 13.63 -6.49
N TRP A 84 8.02 12.49 -6.25
CA TRP A 84 8.80 12.25 -5.04
C TRP A 84 10.01 13.19 -4.89
N LYS A 85 10.68 13.54 -6.00
CA LYS A 85 11.78 14.51 -5.98
C LYS A 85 11.33 15.95 -5.72
N LYS A 86 10.03 16.25 -5.83
CA LYS A 86 9.46 17.58 -5.63
C LYS A 86 8.73 17.73 -4.28
N LEU A 87 8.54 16.63 -3.56
CA LEU A 87 8.06 16.62 -2.17
C LEU A 87 9.16 17.08 -1.23
#